data_AF-A0A948XH82-F1
#
_entry.id   AF-A0A948XH82-F1
#
_cell.length_a   1.000
_cell.length_b   1.000
_cell.length_c   1.000
_cell.angle_alpha   90.00
_cell.angle_beta   90.00
_cell.angle_gamma   90.00
#
_symmetry.space_group_name_H-M   'P 1'
#
loop_
_entity.id
_entity.type
_entity.pdbx_description
1 polymer ?
#
loop_
_entity_poly.entity_id
_entity_poly.type
_entity_poly.pdbx_seq_one_letter_code
_entity_poly.pdbx_strand_id
1 'polypeptide(L)' 'MWKEVIRYDCAHDYAHKDCYNAKGKCRKINLYLDYENALTLADEDDDINENWGIYRERFLRGDFP' A
#
# COMPACT_ATOMS: atom_id res chain seq x y z
N MET A 1 -11.89 -12.41 -10.02
CA MET A 1 -12.25 -11.39 -9.02
C MET A 1 -10.98 -10.62 -8.69
N TRP A 2 -10.98 -9.30 -8.81
CA TRP A 2 -9.85 -8.46 -8.41
C TRP A 2 -9.72 -8.44 -6.88
N LYS A 3 -8.50 -8.29 -6.37
CA LYS A 3 -8.22 -8.14 -4.94
C LYS A 3 -7.20 -7.02 -4.74
N GLU A 4 -7.49 -6.13 -3.81
CA GLU A 4 -6.57 -5.10 -3.34
C GLU A 4 -5.42 -5.75 -2.56
N VAL A 5 -4.20 -5.27 -2.79
CA VAL A 5 -2.98 -5.72 -2.12
C VAL A 5 -2.38 -4.58 -1.32
N ILE A 6 -2.10 -3.46 -1.99
CA ILE A 6 -1.70 -2.20 -1.37
C ILE A 6 -2.53 -1.07 -1.97
N ARG A 7 -2.88 -0.07 -1.16
CA ARG A 7 -3.55 1.15 -1.59
C ARG A 7 -2.98 2.35 -0.85
N TYR A 8 -2.57 3.37 -1.59
CA TYR A 8 -2.28 4.69 -1.05
C TYR A 8 -3.54 5.55 -1.14
N ASP A 9 -3.83 6.30 -0.07
CA ASP A 9 -5.04 7.10 0.05
C ASP A 9 -4.73 8.44 0.72
N CYS A 10 -5.17 9.52 0.08
CA CYS A 10 -5.03 10.91 0.52
C CYS A 10 -6.39 11.62 0.67
N ALA A 11 -7.51 10.88 0.68
CA ALA A 11 -8.87 11.43 0.71
C ALA A 11 -9.36 11.84 2.11
N HIS A 12 -8.54 11.64 3.14
CA HIS A 12 -8.81 12.01 4.54
C HIS A 12 -7.78 13.05 4.99
N ASP A 13 -7.97 13.71 6.14
CA ASP A 13 -7.10 14.79 6.69
C ASP A 13 -5.60 14.44 6.83
N TYR A 14 -5.18 13.22 6.46
CA TYR A 14 -3.80 12.75 6.38
C TYR A 14 -3.63 11.60 5.36
N ALA A 15 -2.42 11.49 4.79
CA ALA A 15 -2.05 10.42 3.87
C ALA A 15 -1.82 9.08 4.59
N HIS A 16 -2.17 7.95 3.96
CA HIS A 16 -1.91 6.63 4.52
C HIS A 16 -1.77 5.53 3.47
N LYS A 17 -1.14 4.43 3.89
CA LYS A 17 -0.99 3.19 3.14
C LYS A 17 -1.81 2.08 3.79
N ASP A 18 -2.71 1.48 3.02
CA ASP A 18 -3.48 0.31 3.41
C ASP A 18 -2.86 -0.95 2.80
N CYS A 19 -2.44 -1.90 3.64
CA CYS A 19 -1.95 -3.21 3.21
C CYS A 19 -3.00 -4.28 3.50
N TYR A 20 -3.38 -5.04 2.48
CA TYR A 20 -4.36 -6.13 2.57
C TYR A 20 -3.67 -7.47 2.48
N ASN A 21 -4.19 -8.49 3.19
CA ASN A 21 -3.76 -9.87 2.99
C ASN A 21 -4.79 -10.66 2.14
N ALA A 22 -4.46 -11.89 1.73
CA ALA A 22 -5.35 -12.71 0.89
C ALA A 22 -6.73 -13.00 1.50
N LYS A 23 -6.88 -12.85 2.83
CA LYS A 23 -8.12 -13.01 3.59
C LYS A 23 -8.95 -11.72 3.68
N GLY A 24 -8.47 -10.62 3.11
CA GLY A 24 -9.14 -9.31 3.13
C GLY A 24 -8.93 -8.52 4.43
N LYS A 25 -8.05 -8.96 5.32
CA LYS A 25 -7.69 -8.16 6.51
C LYS A 25 -6.83 -6.99 6.06
N CYS A 26 -7.11 -5.79 6.56
CA CYS A 26 -6.38 -4.57 6.25
C CYS A 26 -5.54 -4.10 7.45
N ARG A 27 -4.34 -3.58 7.17
CA ARG A 27 -3.50 -2.83 8.09
C ARG A 27 -3.27 -1.44 7.53
N LYS A 28 -3.69 -0.41 8.27
CA LYS A 28 -3.50 1.00 7.92
C LYS A 28 -2.21 1.52 8.53
N ILE A 29 -1.41 2.22 7.73
CA ILE A 29 -0.14 2.84 8.12
C ILE A 29 -0.24 4.32 7.76
N ASN A 30 -0.23 5.18 8.78
CA ASN A 30 -0.25 6.63 8.56
C ASN A 30 1.09 7.07 7.94
N LEU A 31 1.00 7.88 6.90
CA LEU A 31 2.15 8.54 6.30
C LEU A 31 2.20 9.96 6.87
N TYR A 32 3.28 10.32 7.55
CA TYR A 32 3.51 11.68 8.04
C TYR A 32 4.09 12.55 6.92
N LEU A 33 3.42 12.53 5.77
CA LEU A 33 3.76 13.24 4.55
C LEU A 33 2.53 14.02 4.08
N ASP A 34 2.76 15.13 3.38
CA ASP A 34 1.68 15.75 2.61
C ASP A 34 1.26 14.86 1.42
N TYR A 35 0.17 15.23 0.77
CA TYR A 35 -0.42 14.41 -0.29
C TYR A 35 0.47 14.31 -1.52
N GLU A 36 1.21 15.36 -1.86
CA GLU A 36 2.12 15.35 -3.01
C GLU A 36 3.26 14.36 -2.77
N ASN A 37 3.94 14.47 -1.63
CA ASN A 37 5.01 13.56 -1.24
C ASN A 37 4.52 12.12 -1.02
N ALA A 38 3.27 11.92 -0.56
CA ALA A 38 2.70 10.59 -0.42
C ALA A 38 2.40 9.93 -1.78
N LEU A 39 2.00 10.71 -2.78
CA LEU A 39 1.79 10.23 -4.15
C LEU A 39 3.13 9.98 -4.86
N THR A 40 4.10 10.88 -4.69
CA THR A 40 5.49 10.66 -5.13
C THR A 40 6.06 9.38 -4.52
N LEU A 41 5.90 9.14 -3.21
CA LEU A 41 6.30 7.86 -2.57
C LEU A 41 5.58 6.63 -3.15
N ALA A 42 4.33 6.78 -3.58
CA ALA A 42 3.57 5.67 -4.15
C ALA A 42 4.02 5.32 -5.58
N ASP A 43 4.36 6.35 -6.38
CA ASP A 43 4.52 6.26 -7.84
C ASP A 43 5.96 6.54 -8.31
N GLU A 44 6.55 7.64 -7.83
CA GLU A 44 7.82 8.22 -8.32
C GLU A 44 9.06 7.74 -7.54
N ASP A 45 8.90 7.33 -6.27
CA ASP A 45 9.95 6.80 -5.40
C ASP A 45 9.60 5.37 -4.93
N ASP A 46 9.78 4.41 -5.84
CA ASP A 46 10.17 3.03 -5.54
C ASP A 46 9.22 2.08 -4.80
N ASP A 47 8.20 2.51 -4.04
CA ASP A 47 7.51 1.51 -3.18
C ASP A 47 6.74 0.46 -3.99
N ILE A 48 5.81 0.89 -4.84
CA ILE A 48 5.06 -0.08 -5.66
C ILE A 48 6.00 -0.69 -6.70
N ASN A 49 6.78 0.10 -7.41
CA ASN A 49 7.60 -0.39 -8.52
C ASN A 49 8.73 -1.33 -8.07
N GLU A 50 9.44 -1.05 -6.97
CA GLU A 50 10.52 -1.92 -6.48
C GLU A 50 10.02 -3.08 -5.64
N ASN A 51 9.02 -2.85 -4.77
CA ASN A 51 8.60 -3.87 -3.79
C ASN A 51 7.43 -4.74 -4.28
N TRP A 52 6.84 -4.47 -5.46
CA TRP A 52 5.67 -5.23 -5.94
C TRP A 52 5.88 -6.75 -5.93
N GLY A 53 7.06 -7.23 -6.31
CA GLY A 53 7.39 -8.65 -6.28
C GLY A 53 7.22 -9.26 -4.89
N ILE A 54 7.75 -8.58 -3.87
CA ILE A 54 7.70 -8.99 -2.47
C ILE A 54 6.26 -8.90 -1.94
N TYR A 55 5.57 -7.80 -2.24
CA TYR A 55 4.18 -7.59 -1.85
C TYR A 55 3.26 -8.66 -2.39
N ARG A 56 3.42 -9.02 -3.66
CA ARG A 56 2.66 -10.09 -4.29
C ARG A 56 2.99 -11.45 -3.66
N GLU A 57 4.26 -11.75 -3.41
CA GLU A 57 4.65 -13.03 -2.80
C GLU A 57 4.05 -13.19 -1.39
N ARG A 58 4.19 -12.18 -0.55
CA ARG A 58 3.62 -12.16 0.81
C ARG A 58 2.11 -12.27 0.78
N PHE A 59 1.46 -11.50 -0.10
CA PHE A 59 0.01 -11.57 -0.28
C PHE A 59 -0.45 -12.98 -0.66
N LEU A 60 0.22 -13.62 -1.64
CA LEU A 60 -0.13 -14.97 -2.10
C LEU A 60 0.08 -16.04 -1.01
N ARG A 61 1.03 -15.83 -0.10
CA ARG A 61 1.21 -16.66 1.10
C ARG A 61 0.17 -16.41 2.20
N GLY A 62 -0.64 -15.36 2.07
CA GLY A 62 -1.66 -14.95 3.04
C GLY A 62 -1.15 -14.00 4.12
N ASP A 63 0.09 -13.52 3.98
CA ASP A 63 0.70 -12.52 4.83
C ASP A 63 0.32 -11.11 4.35
N PHE A 64 0.66 -10.10 5.17
CA PHE A 64 0.58 -8.71 4.72
C PHE A 64 1.77 -8.41 3.79
N PRO A 65 1.55 -7.63 2.71
CA PRO A 65 2.60 -7.01 1.92
C PRO A 65 3.63 -6.30 2.81
#